data_AF-A0A081RSE9-F1
#
_entry.id   AF-A0A081RSE9-F1
#
_cell.length_a   1.000
_cell.length_b   1.000
_cell.length_c   1.000
_cell.angle_alpha   90.00
_cell.angle_beta   90.00
_cell.angle_gamma   90.00
#
_symmetry.space_group_name_H-M   'P 1'
#
loop_
_entity.id
_entity.type
_entity.pdbx_description
1 polymer ?
#
loop_
_entity_poly.entity_id
_entity_poly.type
_entity_poly.pdbx_seq_one_letter_code
_entity_poly.pdbx_strand_id
1 'polypeptide(L)'
;MATITLISGSTMGSAEYVAEHMAEILEDAGFSTEMLHGPSLNELPQEGLWLVVTSTHGAGELPENIQPLAEEISKQKPDLSKVTFGAVGIGSSEYDTFCGAIRSLDQLLVENGAKRLGDRLEIDIQQHEIPEDPAEEWVKIWANSL
;
A
#
# COMPACT_ATOMS: atom_id res chain seq x y z
N MET A 1 -18.80 9.12 5.91
CA MET A 1 -17.36 9.41 6.04
C MET A 1 -16.66 8.23 5.39
N ALA A 2 -15.77 8.48 4.43
CA ALA A 2 -15.04 7.41 3.77
C ALA A 2 -13.88 7.00 4.70
N THR A 3 -13.84 5.73 5.08
CA THR A 3 -12.75 5.16 5.87
C THR A 3 -11.72 4.56 4.93
N ILE A 4 -10.47 4.96 5.10
CA ILE A 4 -9.32 4.50 4.30
C ILE A 4 -8.49 3.58 5.18
N THR A 5 -8.39 2.31 4.79
CA THR A 5 -7.58 1.31 5.48
C THR A 5 -6.16 1.34 4.93
N LEU A 6 -5.21 1.85 5.71
CA LEU A 6 -3.80 1.82 5.37
C LEU A 6 -3.20 0.48 5.78
N ILE A 7 -2.54 -0.18 4.83
CA ILE A 7 -1.95 -1.50 4.99
C ILE A 7 -0.44 -1.34 4.85
N SER A 8 0.28 -1.30 5.97
CA SER A 8 1.73 -1.16 5.95
C SER A 8 2.41 -2.53 6.00
N GLY A 9 3.31 -2.80 5.06
CA GLY A 9 4.17 -3.97 5.05
C GLY A 9 5.63 -3.56 5.14
N SER A 10 6.24 -3.67 6.31
CA SER A 10 7.67 -3.41 6.51
C SER A 10 8.32 -4.37 7.49
N THR A 11 9.62 -4.60 7.31
CA THR A 11 10.46 -5.33 8.28
C THR A 11 11.22 -4.38 9.21
N MET A 12 11.62 -3.20 8.70
CA MET A 12 12.41 -2.21 9.46
C MET A 12 11.61 -0.95 9.84
N GLY A 13 10.32 -0.91 9.53
CA GLY A 13 9.43 0.21 9.89
C GLY A 13 9.40 1.35 8.86
N SER A 14 10.26 1.37 7.84
CA SER A 14 10.27 2.48 6.86
C SER A 14 8.92 2.67 6.14
N ALA A 15 8.22 1.58 5.82
CA ALA A 15 6.89 1.66 5.20
C ALA A 15 5.78 2.06 6.18
N GLU A 16 6.00 1.83 7.47
CA GLU A 16 5.09 2.22 8.55
C GLU A 16 5.12 3.73 8.73
N TYR A 17 6.31 4.33 8.84
CA TYR A 17 6.47 5.79 8.92
C TYR A 17 5.81 6.52 7.75
N VAL A 18 6.03 6.03 6.52
CA VAL A 18 5.40 6.61 5.33
C VAL A 18 3.88 6.47 5.38
N ALA A 19 3.36 5.32 5.81
CA ALA A 19 1.92 5.13 5.97
C ALA A 19 1.36 6.06 7.06
N GLU A 20 2.06 6.28 8.17
CA GLU A 20 1.62 7.18 9.25
C GLU A 20 1.53 8.62 8.75
N HIS A 21 2.57 9.09 8.06
CA HIS A 21 2.57 10.41 7.47
C HIS A 21 1.41 10.61 6.48
N MET A 22 1.17 9.62 5.62
CA MET A 22 0.04 9.64 4.69
C MET A 22 -1.31 9.63 5.40
N ALA A 23 -1.44 8.89 6.51
CA ALA A 23 -2.66 8.84 7.30
C ALA A 23 -3.00 10.22 7.87
N GLU A 24 -2.03 10.89 8.49
CA GLU A 24 -2.23 12.24 9.05
C GLU A 24 -2.72 13.24 7.99
N ILE A 25 -2.17 13.19 6.77
CA ILE A 25 -2.59 14.06 5.67
C ILE A 25 -4.04 13.77 5.24
N LEU A 26 -4.43 12.50 5.22
CA LEU A 26 -5.80 12.09 4.89
C LEU A 26 -6.79 12.51 5.98
N GLU A 27 -6.39 12.40 7.26
CA GLU A 27 -7.21 12.88 8.39
C GLU A 27 -7.39 14.40 8.36
N ASP A 28 -6.33 15.16 8.06
CA ASP A 28 -6.39 16.62 7.90
C ASP A 28 -7.30 17.02 6.72
N ALA A 29 -7.32 16.20 5.65
CA ALA A 29 -8.25 16.34 4.54
C ALA A 29 -9.72 15.96 4.90
N GLY A 30 -9.98 15.44 6.10
CA GLY A 30 -11.30 15.10 6.60
C GLY A 30 -11.75 13.66 6.34
N PHE A 31 -10.84 12.78 5.95
CA PHE A 31 -11.09 11.34 5.85
C PHE A 31 -10.81 10.65 7.19
N SER A 32 -11.35 9.45 7.37
CA SER A 32 -11.00 8.61 8.53
C SER A 32 -10.01 7.55 8.09
N THR A 33 -8.87 7.42 8.77
CA THR A 33 -7.85 6.44 8.41
C THR A 33 -7.71 5.36 9.47
N GLU A 34 -7.51 4.12 9.04
CA GLU A 34 -7.25 3.00 9.93
C GLU A 34 -5.97 2.30 9.50
N MET A 35 -4.99 2.25 10.39
CA MET A 35 -3.68 1.67 10.09
C MET A 35 -3.62 0.22 10.52
N LEU A 36 -3.20 -0.64 9.60
CA LEU A 36 -3.02 -2.08 9.82
C LEU A 36 -1.64 -2.51 9.34
N HIS A 37 -0.88 -3.12 10.25
CA HIS A 37 0.48 -3.57 9.99
C HIS A 37 0.49 -5.06 9.63
N GLY A 38 0.55 -5.37 8.34
CA GLY A 38 0.41 -6.75 7.83
C GLY A 38 -0.85 -7.48 8.33
N PRO A 39 -2.05 -6.91 8.14
CA PRO A 39 -3.29 -7.58 8.52
C PRO A 39 -3.47 -8.88 7.75
N SER A 40 -4.28 -9.78 8.30
CA SER A 40 -4.77 -10.95 7.55
C SER A 40 -5.97 -10.56 6.67
N LEU A 41 -6.30 -11.38 5.66
CA LEU A 41 -7.42 -11.07 4.75
C LEU A 41 -8.75 -10.94 5.50
N ASN A 42 -8.93 -11.69 6.59
CA ASN A 42 -10.13 -11.66 7.43
C ASN A 42 -10.30 -10.36 8.23
N GLU A 43 -9.23 -9.59 8.42
CA GLU A 43 -9.27 -8.32 9.13
C GLU A 43 -9.56 -7.15 8.18
N LEU A 44 -9.40 -7.37 6.87
CA LEU A 44 -9.58 -6.34 5.88
C LEU A 44 -11.04 -6.20 5.43
N PRO A 45 -11.57 -4.96 5.37
CA PRO A 45 -12.94 -4.72 4.93
C PRO A 45 -13.05 -4.87 3.41
N GLN A 46 -13.81 -5.85 2.92
CA GLN A 46 -14.02 -6.11 1.48
C GLN A 46 -14.88 -5.03 0.75
N GLU A 47 -14.97 -3.83 1.32
CA GLU A 47 -15.58 -2.65 0.73
C GLU A 47 -14.86 -1.39 1.21
N GLY A 48 -14.79 -0.36 0.35
CA GLY A 48 -14.22 0.93 0.71
C GLY A 48 -12.86 1.19 0.07
N LEU A 49 -11.98 1.87 0.81
CA LEU A 49 -10.71 2.37 0.30
C LEU A 49 -9.54 1.75 1.05
N TRP A 50 -8.62 1.14 0.32
CA TRP A 50 -7.40 0.56 0.87
C TRP A 50 -6.18 1.35 0.38
N LEU A 51 -5.14 1.43 1.18
CA LEU A 51 -3.91 2.09 0.80
C LEU A 51 -2.74 1.22 1.24
N VAL A 52 -2.19 0.47 0.29
CA VAL A 52 -1.16 -0.53 0.56
C VAL A 52 0.21 0.13 0.43
N VAL A 53 0.97 0.15 1.52
CA VAL A 53 2.32 0.72 1.58
C VAL A 53 3.28 -0.39 1.96
N THR A 54 4.12 -0.84 1.04
CA THR A 54 5.04 -1.96 1.31
C THR A 54 6.47 -1.67 0.90
N SER A 55 7.42 -2.01 1.77
CA SER A 55 8.84 -2.00 1.44
C SER A 55 9.24 -3.30 0.76
N THR A 56 10.04 -3.21 -0.29
CA THR A 56 10.57 -4.36 -1.02
C THR A 56 11.80 -4.90 -0.29
N HIS A 57 11.84 -6.20 -0.01
CA HIS A 57 12.99 -6.83 0.64
C HIS A 57 13.85 -7.59 -0.37
N GLY A 58 15.18 -7.38 -0.30
CA GLY A 58 16.18 -8.15 -1.05
C GLY A 58 15.90 -8.25 -2.55
N ALA A 59 15.49 -9.44 -3.01
CA ALA A 59 15.32 -9.78 -4.42
C ALA A 59 13.97 -9.36 -5.03
N GLY A 60 13.20 -8.48 -4.39
CA GLY A 60 11.89 -8.07 -4.87
C GLY A 60 10.71 -8.66 -4.10
N GLU A 61 10.96 -9.29 -2.96
CA GLU A 61 9.93 -10.02 -2.21
C GLU A 61 9.17 -9.10 -1.26
N LEU A 62 7.93 -9.50 -1.00
CA LEU A 62 7.11 -8.90 0.04
C LEU A 62 7.73 -9.17 1.41
N PRO A 63 7.63 -8.23 2.37
CA PRO A 63 8.06 -8.47 3.73
C PRO A 63 7.21 -9.56 4.37
N GLU A 64 7.80 -10.28 5.32
CA GLU A 64 7.18 -11.46 5.98
C GLU A 64 5.82 -11.13 6.62
N ASN A 65 5.59 -9.88 6.99
CA ASN A 65 4.35 -9.42 7.58
C ASN A 65 3.18 -9.36 6.56
N ILE A 66 3.47 -9.08 5.27
CA ILE A 66 2.42 -8.91 4.24
C ILE A 66 2.40 -10.03 3.19
N GLN A 67 3.45 -10.86 3.13
CA GLN A 67 3.43 -12.11 2.37
C GLN A 67 2.18 -12.97 2.61
N PRO A 68 1.79 -13.30 3.87
CA PRO A 68 0.65 -14.15 4.12
C PRO A 68 -0.66 -13.53 3.61
N LEU A 69 -0.80 -12.20 3.70
CA LEU A 69 -1.95 -11.48 3.12
C LEU A 69 -2.06 -11.72 1.61
N ALA A 70 -0.97 -11.54 0.86
CA ALA A 70 -0.96 -11.72 -0.58
C ALA A 70 -1.29 -13.17 -0.98
N GLU A 71 -0.75 -14.15 -0.24
CA GLU A 71 -1.08 -15.56 -0.44
C GLU A 71 -2.56 -15.86 -0.13
N GLU A 72 -3.11 -15.30 0.94
CA GLU A 72 -4.52 -15.45 1.30
C GLU A 72 -5.44 -14.86 0.23
N ILE A 73 -5.18 -13.65 -0.26
CA ILE A 73 -5.99 -13.05 -1.33
C ILE A 73 -5.91 -13.93 -2.59
N SER A 74 -4.72 -14.45 -2.92
CA SER A 74 -4.51 -15.34 -4.07
C SER A 74 -5.34 -16.63 -3.98
N LYS A 75 -5.42 -17.19 -2.76
CA LYS A 75 -6.01 -18.49 -2.48
C LYS A 75 -7.51 -18.42 -2.22
N GLN A 76 -7.96 -17.44 -1.44
CA GLN A 76 -9.37 -17.24 -1.09
C GLN A 76 -10.14 -16.54 -2.22
N LYS A 77 -9.46 -15.70 -3.01
CA LYS A 77 -10.04 -14.89 -4.07
C LYS A 77 -11.32 -14.14 -3.65
N PRO A 78 -11.23 -13.25 -2.65
CA PRO A 78 -12.39 -12.49 -2.18
C PRO A 78 -12.93 -11.58 -3.30
N ASP A 79 -14.23 -11.27 -3.25
CA ASP A 79 -14.81 -10.30 -4.18
C ASP A 79 -14.44 -8.88 -3.72
N LEU A 80 -13.44 -8.29 -4.37
CA LEU A 80 -12.98 -6.93 -4.08
C LEU A 80 -13.57 -5.90 -5.06
N SER A 81 -14.64 -6.27 -5.77
CA SER A 81 -15.31 -5.43 -6.78
C SER A 81 -15.76 -4.05 -6.26
N LYS A 82 -15.91 -3.89 -4.94
CA LYS A 82 -16.27 -2.64 -4.25
C LYS A 82 -15.10 -1.99 -3.49
N VAL A 83 -13.92 -2.59 -3.55
CA VAL A 83 -12.71 -2.06 -2.95
C VAL A 83 -11.98 -1.23 -3.99
N THR A 84 -11.63 -0.03 -3.58
CA THR A 84 -10.75 0.86 -4.31
C THR A 84 -9.44 0.92 -3.57
N PHE A 85 -8.30 0.76 -4.24
CA PHE A 85 -7.02 0.71 -3.53
C PHE A 85 -5.94 1.60 -4.15
N GLY A 86 -5.07 2.14 -3.30
CA GLY A 86 -3.81 2.76 -3.64
C GLY A 86 -2.65 1.80 -3.39
N ALA A 87 -1.60 1.90 -4.19
CA ALA A 87 -0.44 1.01 -4.11
C ALA A 87 0.84 1.85 -4.03
N VAL A 88 1.58 1.73 -2.94
CA VAL A 88 2.83 2.42 -2.66
C VAL A 88 3.91 1.40 -2.37
N GLY A 89 4.91 1.34 -3.23
CA GLY A 89 6.10 0.51 -3.04
C GLY A 89 7.27 1.36 -2.63
N ILE A 90 7.97 0.95 -1.59
CA ILE A 90 9.25 1.51 -1.20
C ILE A 90 10.33 0.50 -1.60
N GLY A 91 11.36 0.93 -2.31
CA GLY A 91 12.43 0.06 -2.76
C GLY A 91 13.74 0.82 -2.93
N SER A 92 14.79 0.09 -3.25
CA SER A 92 16.08 0.68 -3.62
C SER A 92 16.43 0.26 -5.04
N SER A 93 16.71 1.22 -5.91
CA SER A 93 17.17 1.03 -7.30
C SER A 93 18.50 0.29 -7.42
N GLU A 94 19.21 0.08 -6.31
CA GLU A 94 20.35 -0.85 -6.24
C GLU A 94 19.95 -2.31 -6.52
N TYR A 95 18.69 -2.67 -6.31
CA TYR A 95 18.18 -4.01 -6.59
C TYR A 95 17.48 -4.05 -7.95
N ASP A 96 17.84 -5.06 -8.76
CA ASP A 96 17.28 -5.30 -10.11
C ASP A 96 15.75 -5.43 -10.08
N THR A 97 15.21 -5.94 -8.97
CA THR A 97 13.77 -6.14 -8.74
C THR A 97 13.14 -4.95 -8.00
N PHE A 98 13.38 -3.73 -8.49
CA PHE A 98 12.80 -2.51 -7.94
C PHE A 98 11.26 -2.60 -7.90
N CYS A 99 10.69 -2.45 -6.70
CA CYS A 99 9.24 -2.46 -6.43
C CYS A 99 8.49 -3.73 -6.89
N GLY A 100 9.15 -4.89 -7.00
CA GLY A 100 8.51 -6.15 -7.39
C GLY A 100 7.38 -6.59 -6.45
N ALA A 101 7.54 -6.29 -5.15
CA ALA A 101 6.58 -6.62 -4.10
C ALA A 101 5.22 -5.94 -4.32
N ILE A 102 5.21 -4.61 -4.43
CA ILE A 102 3.97 -3.86 -4.62
C ILE A 102 3.30 -4.18 -5.95
N ARG A 103 4.08 -4.46 -7.01
CA ARG A 103 3.54 -4.80 -8.34
C ARG A 103 2.77 -6.12 -8.31
N SER A 104 3.29 -7.10 -7.59
CA SER A 104 2.62 -8.39 -7.41
C SER A 104 1.30 -8.21 -6.66
N LEU A 105 1.30 -7.42 -5.58
CA LEU A 105 0.10 -7.11 -4.80
C LEU A 105 -0.95 -6.33 -5.61
N ASP A 106 -0.51 -5.30 -6.35
CA ASP A 106 -1.34 -4.49 -7.24
C ASP A 106 -2.08 -5.36 -8.26
N GLN A 107 -1.33 -6.20 -8.96
CA GLN A 107 -1.91 -7.10 -9.95
C GLN A 107 -2.91 -8.07 -9.30
N LEU A 108 -2.55 -8.63 -8.15
CA LEU A 108 -3.37 -9.60 -7.44
C LEU A 108 -4.69 -9.00 -6.94
N LEU A 109 -4.68 -7.76 -6.44
CA LEU A 109 -5.89 -7.04 -6.06
C LEU A 109 -6.79 -6.75 -7.27
N VAL A 110 -6.21 -6.31 -8.39
CA VAL A 110 -6.95 -6.06 -9.63
C VAL A 110 -7.57 -7.35 -10.19
N GLU A 111 -6.85 -8.47 -10.12
CA GLU A 111 -7.38 -9.78 -10.54
C GLU A 111 -8.59 -10.24 -9.70
N ASN A 112 -8.71 -9.76 -8.46
CA ASN A 112 -9.83 -10.01 -7.56
C ASN A 112 -10.96 -8.97 -7.68
N GLY A 113 -10.90 -8.08 -8.68
CA GLY A 113 -11.93 -7.08 -8.96
C GLY A 113 -11.71 -5.73 -8.27
N ALA A 114 -10.67 -5.58 -7.46
CA ALA A 114 -10.35 -4.30 -6.84
C ALA A 114 -9.99 -3.25 -7.89
N LYS A 115 -10.42 -2.01 -7.64
CA LYS A 115 -10.12 -0.89 -8.53
C LYS A 115 -8.94 -0.12 -8.02
N ARG A 116 -7.86 -0.06 -8.80
CA ARG A 116 -6.76 0.83 -8.49
C ARG A 116 -7.22 2.28 -8.67
N LEU A 117 -7.02 3.10 -7.65
CA LEU A 117 -7.21 4.55 -7.73
C LEU A 117 -5.86 5.22 -7.94
N GLY A 118 -5.74 5.98 -9.02
CA GLY A 118 -4.48 6.57 -9.43
C GLY A 118 -3.45 5.57 -9.95
N ASP A 119 -2.20 6.03 -10.05
CA ASP A 119 -1.05 5.22 -10.40
C ASP A 119 -0.28 4.79 -9.16
N ARG A 120 0.38 3.63 -9.21
CA ARG A 120 1.21 3.17 -8.10
C ARG A 120 2.36 4.15 -7.85
N LEU A 121 2.65 4.41 -6.58
CA LEU A 121 3.83 5.16 -6.19
C LEU A 121 4.99 4.19 -6.00
N GLU A 122 6.13 4.48 -6.63
CA GLU A 122 7.36 3.71 -6.48
C GLU A 122 8.41 4.66 -5.89
N ILE A 123 8.67 4.54 -4.59
CA ILE A 123 9.60 5.38 -3.84
C ILE A 123 10.96 4.72 -3.81
N ASP A 124 11.98 5.46 -4.24
CA ASP A 124 13.36 5.01 -4.24
C ASP A 124 14.12 5.59 -3.05
N ILE A 125 14.45 4.77 -2.05
CA ILE A 125 15.17 5.22 -0.84
C ILE A 125 16.65 5.50 -1.07
N GLN A 126 17.18 5.15 -2.24
CA GLN A 126 18.56 5.44 -2.65
C GLN A 126 18.65 6.84 -3.27
N GLN A 127 17.61 7.27 -4.00
CA GLN A 127 17.50 8.58 -4.64
C GLN A 127 16.86 9.62 -3.70
N HIS A 128 15.87 9.19 -2.91
CA HIS A 128 15.15 10.06 -1.99
C HIS A 128 15.61 9.76 -0.56
N GLU A 129 16.34 10.71 0.01
CA GLU A 129 16.80 10.66 1.41
C GLU A 129 15.62 10.63 2.39
N ILE A 130 14.46 11.16 1.98
CA ILE A 130 13.21 11.19 2.75
C ILE A 130 12.09 10.58 1.88
N PRO A 131 11.62 9.35 2.16
CA PRO A 131 10.54 8.71 1.41
C PRO A 131 9.16 9.35 1.68
N GLU A 132 9.01 10.12 2.73
CA GLU A 132 7.74 10.79 3.10
C GLU A 132 7.37 11.91 2.13
N ASP A 133 8.35 12.60 1.54
CA ASP A 133 8.15 13.74 0.64
C ASP A 133 7.37 13.34 -0.65
N PRO A 134 7.81 12.33 -1.43
CA PRO A 134 7.02 11.86 -2.58
C PRO A 134 5.70 11.19 -2.17
N ALA A 135 5.65 10.56 -0.98
CA ALA A 135 4.43 9.96 -0.47
C ALA A 135 3.35 11.00 -0.13
N GLU A 136 3.76 12.13 0.44
CA GLU A 136 2.90 13.27 0.75
C GLU A 136 2.28 13.87 -0.51
N GLU A 137 3.10 14.16 -1.54
CA GLU A 137 2.56 14.71 -2.80
C GLU A 137 1.58 13.73 -3.44
N TRP A 138 1.94 12.45 -3.46
CA TRP A 138 1.10 11.41 -4.05
C TRP A 138 -0.21 11.23 -3.29
N VAL A 139 -0.20 11.17 -1.94
CA VAL A 139 -1.42 10.99 -1.16
C VAL A 139 -2.38 12.17 -1.33
N LYS A 140 -1.87 13.40 -1.47
CA LYS A 140 -2.70 14.58 -1.75
C LYS A 140 -3.38 14.47 -3.10
N ILE A 141 -2.66 14.04 -4.14
CA ILE A 141 -3.22 13.83 -5.49
C ILE A 141 -4.25 12.69 -5.47
N TRP A 142 -3.92 11.60 -4.78
CA TRP A 142 -4.78 10.43 -4.63
C TRP A 142 -6.07 10.77 -3.89
N ALA A 143 -5.97 11.50 -2.77
CA ALA A 143 -7.11 11.98 -1.99
C ALA A 143 -8.02 12.92 -2.77
N ASN A 144 -7.46 13.74 -3.66
CA ASN A 144 -8.22 14.62 -4.55
C ASN A 144 -8.93 13.85 -5.69
N SER A 145 -8.57 12.57 -5.89
CA SER A 145 -9.22 11.67 -6.86
C SER A 145 -10.33 10.81 -6.23
N LEU A 146 -10.55 10.93 -4.92
CA LEU A 146 -11.64 10.29 -4.15
C LEU A 146 -12.97 11.02 -4.31
#